data_AF-A0A2D6XEH3-F1
#
_entry.id   AF-A0A2D6XEH3-F1
#
_cell.length_a   1.000
_cell.length_b   1.000
_cell.length_c   1.000
_cell.angle_alpha   90.00
_cell.angle_beta   90.00
_cell.angle_gamma   90.00
#
_symmetry.space_group_name_H-M   'P 1'
#
loop_
_entity.id
_entity.type
_entity.pdbx_description
1 polymer ?
#
loop_
_entity_poly.entity_id
_entity_poly.type
_entity_poly.pdbx_seq_one_letter_code
_entity_poly.pdbx_strand_id
1 'polypeptide(L)'
;MLSRENRIDITTIIIASMSTILGLIISFILPNVQILILTILTILLPVIYQIGNICSKESVRSQTKNDLNILEEAVEDLEYENNLLNEELRRKLE
;
A
#
# COMPACT_ATOMS: atom_id res chain seq x y z
N MET A 1 3.07 5.55 15.03
CA MET A 1 2.24 5.85 13.84
C MET A 1 2.02 4.56 13.06
N LEU A 2 0.79 4.24 12.63
CA LEU A 2 0.54 3.08 11.76
C LEU A 2 1.15 3.32 10.36
N SER A 3 1.79 2.29 9.79
CA SER A 3 2.26 2.28 8.40
C SER A 3 1.11 2.55 7.43
N ARG A 4 1.40 3.08 6.24
CA ARG A 4 0.37 3.32 5.21
C ARG A 4 -0.35 2.03 4.82
N GLU A 5 0.40 0.94 4.70
CA GLU A 5 -0.11 -0.42 4.47
C GLU A 5 -1.17 -0.80 5.52
N ASN A 6 -0.82 -0.71 6.81
CA ASN A 6 -1.75 -1.05 7.90
C ASN A 6 -3.01 -0.17 7.90
N ARG A 7 -2.91 1.10 7.49
CA ARG A 7 -4.09 1.96 7.37
C ARG A 7 -5.03 1.50 6.25
N ILE A 8 -4.47 1.06 5.13
CA ILE A 8 -5.24 0.54 4.00
C ILE A 8 -5.96 -0.75 4.44
N ASP A 9 -5.24 -1.69 5.04
CA ASP A 9 -5.81 -2.96 5.49
C ASP A 9 -6.96 -2.76 6.49
N ILE A 10 -6.76 -1.89 7.50
CA ILE A 10 -7.81 -1.54 8.47
C ILE A 10 -9.02 -0.91 7.78
N THR A 11 -8.79 -0.01 6.82
CA THR A 11 -9.87 0.65 6.06
C THR A 11 -10.66 -0.37 5.24
N THR A 12 -9.99 -1.32 4.59
CA THR A 12 -10.64 -2.40 3.85
C THR A 12 -11.51 -3.28 4.76
N ILE A 13 -11.01 -3.63 5.95
CA ILE A 13 -11.79 -4.38 6.95
C ILE A 13 -13.04 -3.60 7.38
N ILE A 14 -12.90 -2.29 7.64
CA ILE A 14 -14.03 -1.43 8.04
C ILE A 14 -15.07 -1.37 6.92
N ILE A 15 -14.65 -1.13 5.67
CA ILE A 15 -15.56 -1.06 4.51
C ILE A 15 -16.30 -2.38 4.34
N ALA A 16 -15.59 -3.51 4.33
CA ALA A 16 -16.20 -4.84 4.20
C ALA A 16 -17.23 -5.09 5.31
N SER A 17 -16.87 -4.80 6.56
CA SER A 17 -17.76 -4.98 7.73
C SER A 17 -19.02 -4.12 7.62
N MET A 18 -18.88 -2.85 7.23
CA MET A 18 -20.01 -1.94 7.07
C MET A 18 -20.93 -2.38 5.93
N SER A 19 -20.36 -2.84 4.81
CA SER A 19 -21.14 -3.40 3.70
C SER A 19 -21.91 -4.65 4.13
N THR A 20 -21.31 -5.55 4.90
CA THR A 20 -21.99 -6.74 5.44
C THR A 20 -23.14 -6.35 6.37
N ILE A 21 -22.91 -5.44 7.32
CA ILE A 21 -23.95 -5.00 8.28
C ILE A 21 -25.12 -4.37 7.52
N LEU A 22 -24.85 -3.45 6.59
CA LEU A 22 -25.88 -2.83 5.77
C LEU A 22 -26.67 -3.89 4.99
N GLY A 23 -25.95 -4.83 4.38
CA GLY A 23 -26.53 -5.96 3.67
C GLY A 23 -27.51 -6.78 4.51
N LEU A 24 -27.11 -7.12 5.74
CA LEU A 24 -27.95 -7.87 6.68
C LEU A 24 -29.19 -7.08 7.11
N ILE A 25 -29.05 -5.76 7.34
CA ILE A 25 -30.19 -4.89 7.66
C ILE A 25 -31.19 -4.86 6.51
N ILE A 26 -30.72 -4.70 5.26
CA ILE A 26 -31.60 -4.68 4.08
C ILE A 26 -32.26 -6.06 3.89
N SER A 27 -31.51 -7.15 4.09
CA SER A 27 -32.05 -8.52 4.04
C SER A 27 -33.16 -8.75 5.06
N PHE A 28 -33.06 -8.17 6.26
CA PHE A 28 -34.11 -8.24 7.28
C PHE A 28 -35.37 -7.47 6.89
N ILE A 29 -35.22 -6.29 6.29
CA ILE A 29 -36.36 -5.45 5.86
C ILE A 29 -37.08 -6.04 4.63
N LEU A 30 -36.32 -6.66 3.71
CA LEU A 30 -36.83 -7.17 2.44
C LEU A 30 -36.60 -8.70 2.32
N PRO A 31 -37.34 -9.52 3.08
CA PRO A 31 -37.10 -10.96 3.14
C PRO A 31 -37.30 -11.66 1.78
N ASN A 32 -38.21 -11.15 0.94
CA ASN A 32 -38.50 -11.71 -0.39
C ASN A 32 -37.29 -11.66 -1.34
N VAL A 33 -36.33 -10.76 -1.11
CA VAL A 33 -35.10 -10.62 -1.92
C VAL A 33 -33.83 -10.93 -1.12
N GLN A 34 -33.96 -11.52 0.07
CA GLN A 34 -32.83 -11.81 0.97
C GLN A 34 -31.73 -12.64 0.27
N ILE A 35 -32.11 -13.71 -0.43
CA ILE A 35 -31.13 -14.58 -1.13
C ILE A 35 -30.36 -13.78 -2.19
N LEU A 36 -31.04 -12.92 -2.94
CA LEU A 36 -30.40 -12.07 -3.95
C LEU A 36 -29.40 -11.09 -3.31
N ILE A 37 -29.81 -10.41 -2.23
CA ILE A 37 -28.95 -9.47 -1.48
C ILE A 37 -27.71 -10.18 -0.93
N LEU A 38 -27.89 -11.33 -0.29
CA LEU A 38 -26.79 -12.13 0.26
C LEU A 38 -25.85 -12.64 -0.84
N THR A 39 -26.39 -12.99 -2.01
CA THR A 39 -25.57 -13.42 -3.15
C THR A 39 -24.70 -12.28 -3.67
N ILE A 40 -25.29 -11.09 -3.84
CA ILE A 40 -24.56 -9.88 -4.25
C ILE A 40 -23.47 -9.53 -3.22
N LEU A 41 -23.79 -9.56 -1.93
CA LEU A 41 -22.80 -9.34 -0.85
C LEU A 41 -21.65 -10.36 -0.90
N THR A 42 -21.97 -11.63 -1.13
CA THR A 42 -20.98 -12.71 -1.21
C THR A 42 -20.00 -12.50 -2.36
N ILE A 43 -20.42 -11.90 -3.47
CA ILE A 43 -19.55 -11.54 -4.58
C ILE A 43 -18.77 -10.24 -4.30
N LEU A 44 -19.41 -9.25 -3.69
CA LEU A 44 -18.81 -7.94 -3.43
C LEU A 44 -17.70 -7.98 -2.37
N LEU A 45 -17.82 -8.79 -1.33
CA LEU A 45 -16.82 -8.85 -0.25
C LEU A 45 -15.42 -9.28 -0.74
N PRO A 46 -15.28 -10.36 -1.55
CA PRO A 46 -14.01 -10.68 -2.20
C PRO A 46 -13.44 -9.55 -3.04
N VAL A 47 -14.28 -8.82 -3.77
CA VAL A 47 -13.85 -7.70 -4.62
C VAL A 47 -13.28 -6.57 -3.76
N ILE A 48 -13.96 -6.19 -2.68
CA ILE A 48 -13.47 -5.19 -1.72
C ILE A 48 -12.11 -5.61 -1.15
N TYR A 49 -11.97 -6.89 -0.77
CA TYR A 49 -10.71 -7.41 -0.23
C TYR A 49 -9.58 -7.39 -1.26
N GLN A 50 -9.84 -7.80 -2.51
CA GLN A 50 -8.84 -7.77 -3.58
C GLN A 50 -8.37 -6.35 -3.89
N ILE A 51 -9.29 -5.38 -3.94
CA ILE A 51 -8.94 -3.96 -4.12
C ILE A 51 -8.07 -3.48 -2.97
N GLY A 52 -8.45 -3.78 -1.72
CA GLY A 52 -7.66 -3.43 -0.54
C GLY A 52 -6.23 -3.97 -0.60
N ASN A 53 -6.09 -5.26 -0.94
CA ASN A 53 -4.80 -5.92 -1.09
C ASN A 53 -3.93 -5.29 -2.20
N ILE A 54 -4.52 -4.92 -3.34
CA ILE A 54 -3.81 -4.22 -4.42
C ILE A 54 -3.30 -2.86 -3.92
N CYS A 55 -4.15 -2.07 -3.27
CA CYS A 55 -3.75 -0.77 -2.72
C CYS A 55 -2.65 -0.91 -1.66
N SER A 56 -2.75 -1.92 -0.81
CA SER A 56 -1.78 -2.22 0.24
C SER A 56 -0.40 -2.53 -0.34
N LYS A 57 -0.33 -3.44 -1.32
CA LYS A 57 0.90 -3.78 -2.04
C LYS A 57 1.51 -2.62 -2.82
N GLU A 58 0.67 -1.80 -3.47
CA GLU A 58 1.17 -0.64 -4.22
C GLU A 58 1.75 0.43 -3.27
N SER A 59 1.19 0.57 -2.06
CA SER A 59 1.77 1.43 -1.03
C SER A 59 3.17 0.97 -0.62
N VAL A 60 3.38 -0.33 -0.41
CA VAL A 60 4.71 -0.88 -0.09
C VAL A 60 5.68 -0.64 -1.24
N ARG A 61 5.25 -0.95 -2.47
CA ARG A 61 6.06 -0.76 -3.69
C ARG A 61 6.49 0.69 -3.88
N SER A 62 5.58 1.64 -3.68
CA SER A 62 5.88 3.08 -3.77
C SER A 62 6.89 3.51 -2.72
N GLN A 63 6.82 2.96 -1.51
CA GLN A 63 7.78 3.26 -0.45
C GLN A 63 9.16 2.68 -0.78
N THR A 64 9.22 1.41 -1.18
CA THR A 64 10.48 0.77 -1.61
C THR A 64 11.16 1.51 -2.75
N LYS A 65 10.38 2.01 -3.74
CA LYS A 65 10.94 2.81 -4.83
C LYS A 65 11.53 4.13 -4.34
N ASN A 66 10.87 4.78 -3.39
CA ASN A 66 11.39 6.02 -2.81
C ASN A 66 12.69 5.77 -2.03
N ASP A 67 12.71 4.70 -1.24
CA ASP A 67 13.89 4.31 -0.46
C ASP A 67 15.07 3.94 -1.38
N LEU A 68 14.81 3.28 -2.52
CA LEU A 68 15.81 3.00 -3.55
C LEU A 68 16.37 4.28 -4.16
N ASN A 69 15.52 5.24 -4.55
CA ASN A 69 15.97 6.50 -5.12
C ASN A 69 16.86 7.29 -4.15
N ILE A 70 16.50 7.33 -2.85
CA ILE A 70 17.31 7.98 -1.82
C ILE A 70 18.67 7.29 -1.67
N LEU A 71 18.69 5.95 -1.75
CA LEU A 71 19.93 5.19 -1.67
C LEU A 71 20.82 5.42 -2.90
N GLU A 72 20.25 5.47 -4.11
CA GLU A 72 20.97 5.77 -5.34
C GLU A 72 21.61 7.17 -5.29
N GLU A 73 20.87 8.19 -4.84
CA GLU A 73 21.39 9.56 -4.68
C GLU A 73 22.56 9.60 -3.68
N ALA A 74 22.44 8.92 -2.54
CA ALA A 74 23.52 8.84 -1.55
C ALA A 74 24.77 8.12 -2.07
N VAL A 75 24.61 7.12 -2.95
CA VAL A 75 25.74 6.43 -3.59
C VAL A 75 26.44 7.37 -4.59
N GLU A 76 25.69 8.10 -5.40
CA GLU A 76 26.25 9.08 -6.34
C GLU A 76 27.04 10.18 -5.61
N ASP A 77 26.51 10.70 -4.50
CA ASP A 77 27.19 11.70 -3.66
C ASP A 77 28.51 11.17 -3.08
N LEU A 78 28.50 9.92 -2.56
CA LEU A 78 29.70 9.28 -2.02
C LEU A 78 30.73 8.97 -3.11
N GLU A 79 30.30 8.57 -4.31
CA GLU A 79 31.20 8.36 -5.45
C GLU A 79 31.84 9.69 -5.89
N TYR A 80 31.08 10.77 -5.92
CA TYR A 80 31.59 12.10 -6.22
C TYR A 80 32.63 12.55 -5.18
N GLU A 81 32.32 12.42 -3.89
CA GLU A 81 33.23 12.78 -2.81
C GLU A 81 34.52 11.93 -2.84
N ASN A 82 34.39 10.62 -3.11
CA ASN A 82 35.54 9.73 -3.22
C ASN A 82 36.45 10.13 -4.39
N ASN A 83 35.87 10.46 -5.55
CA ASN A 83 36.62 10.91 -6.72
C ASN A 83 37.35 12.22 -6.45
N LEU A 84 36.70 13.19 -5.79
CA LEU A 84 37.31 14.46 -5.39
C LEU A 84 38.50 14.23 -4.45
N LEU A 85 38.33 13.36 -3.45
CA LEU A 85 39.38 13.03 -2.48
C LEU A 85 40.58 12.34 -3.17
N ASN A 86 40.32 11.44 -4.11
CA ASN A 86 41.36 10.77 -4.90
C ASN A 86 42.15 11.75 -5.77
N GLU A 87 41.49 12.73 -6.40
CA GLU A 87 42.18 13.79 -7.13
C GLU A 87 43.06 14.66 -6.22
N GLU A 88 42.55 15.04 -5.04
CA GLU A 88 43.33 15.83 -4.09
C GLU A 88 44.54 15.06 -3.57
N LEU A 89 44.38 13.77 -3.28
CA LEU A 89 45.47 12.90 -2.87
C LEU A 89 46.53 12.80 -3.97
N ARG A 90 46.12 12.65 -5.23
CA ARG A 90 47.04 12.60 -6.37
C ARG A 90 47.85 13.89 -6.51
N ARG A 91 47.21 15.06 -6.37
CA ARG A 91 47.90 16.36 -6.40
C ARG A 91 48.89 16.55 -5.25
N LYS A 92 48.70 15.88 -4.11
CA LYS A 92 49.65 15.92 -2.97
C LYS A 92 50.83 14.97 -3.13
N LEU A 93 50.73 13.97 -4.01
CA LEU A 93 51.77 12.98 -4.27
C LEU A 93 52.68 13.36 -5.46
N GLU A 94 52.22 14.27 -6.32
CA GLU A 94 52.99 14.91 -7.41
C GLU A 94 53.78 16.13 -6.90
#